data_AF-A0A0S3RL88-F1
#
_entry.id   AF-A0A0S3RL88-F1
#
_cell.length_a   1.000
_cell.length_b   1.000
_cell.length_c   1.000
_cell.angle_alpha   90.00
_cell.angle_beta   90.00
_cell.angle_gamma   90.00
#
_symmetry.space_group_name_H-M   'P 1'
#
loop_
_entity.id
_entity.type
_entity.pdbx_description
1 polymer ?
#
loop_
_entity_poly.entity_id
_entity_poly.type
_entity_poly.pdbx_seq_one_letter_code
_entity_poly.pdbx_strand_id
1 'polypeptide(L)'
;MVHREAPRGCCSCDVIKINIQCLVQGDVVLECVHLDLDSEREVMMFRVMLNTAFIQSNILMLNAENLDILWDSKERYPKGFRAEV
;
A
#
# COMPACT_ATOMS: atom_id res chain seq x y z
N MET A 1 -0.45 11.36 8.77
CA MET A 1 -0.27 12.48 7.82
C MET A 1 0.24 11.90 6.50
N VAL A 2 -0.40 12.24 5.38
CA VAL A 2 0.02 11.78 4.04
C VAL A 2 0.93 12.83 3.44
N HIS A 3 2.15 12.45 3.08
CA HIS A 3 3.11 13.33 2.41
C HIS A 3 3.44 12.79 1.02
N ARG A 4 3.50 13.69 0.04
CA ARG A 4 4.11 13.42 -1.26
C ARG A 4 5.54 13.93 -1.20
N GLU A 5 6.51 13.05 -1.42
CA GLU A 5 7.92 13.44 -1.55
C GLU A 5 8.35 13.36 -3.02
N ALA A 6 9.12 14.35 -3.48
CA ALA A 6 9.76 14.30 -4.78
C ALA A 6 10.90 13.26 -4.75
N PRO A 7 11.02 12.37 -5.76
CA PRO A 7 11.97 11.27 -5.72
C PRO A 7 13.42 11.76 -5.84
N ARG A 8 14.33 11.13 -5.09
CA ARG A 8 15.79 11.30 -5.26
C ARG A 8 16.27 10.38 -6.40
N GLY A 9 15.91 10.67 -7.65
CA GLY A 9 16.32 9.87 -8.82
C GLY A 9 15.46 10.09 -10.06
N CYS A 10 16.02 9.79 -11.25
CA CYS A 10 15.59 10.19 -12.60
C CYS A 10 14.22 9.69 -13.10
N CYS A 11 13.32 9.19 -12.26
CA CYS A 11 11.96 8.83 -12.65
C CYS A 11 10.96 9.52 -11.71
N SER A 12 10.07 10.33 -12.28
CA SER A 12 9.02 11.08 -11.58
C SER A 12 7.87 10.18 -11.08
N CYS A 13 8.20 9.10 -10.38
CA CYS A 13 7.18 8.30 -9.69
C CYS A 13 6.87 9.00 -8.37
N ASP A 14 5.65 9.54 -8.26
CA ASP A 14 5.15 10.12 -7.01
C ASP A 14 5.07 9.03 -5.94
N VAL A 15 5.98 9.10 -4.96
CA VAL A 15 5.93 8.22 -3.79
C VAL A 15 5.01 8.87 -2.76
N ILE A 16 3.97 8.14 -2.36
CA ILE A 16 3.07 8.55 -1.29
C ILE A 16 3.55 7.88 0.00
N LYS A 17 3.93 8.69 0.99
CA LYS A 17 4.31 8.21 2.32
C LYS A 17 3.19 8.47 3.32
N ILE A 18 2.86 7.44 4.08
CA ILE A 18 1.84 7.51 5.14
C ILE A 18 2.52 7.16 6.45
N ASN A 19 2.59 8.13 7.36
CA ASN A 19 3.09 7.87 8.71
C ASN A 19 1.93 7.41 9.61
N ILE A 20 1.99 6.18 10.08
CA ILE A 20 1.05 5.57 11.02
C ILE A 20 1.75 5.48 12.38
N GLN A 21 1.38 6.35 13.31
CA GLN A 21 2.02 6.46 14.63
C GLN A 21 1.32 5.52 15.63
N CYS A 22 1.39 4.21 15.40
CA CYS A 22 0.87 3.21 16.33
C CYS A 22 1.83 2.03 16.51
N LEU A 23 1.70 1.33 17.64
CA LEU A 23 2.40 0.07 17.89
C LEU A 23 1.46 -1.09 17.53
N VAL A 24 1.97 -2.06 16.78
CA VAL A 24 1.24 -3.26 16.37
C VAL A 24 2.04 -4.51 16.69
N GLN A 25 1.36 -5.61 17.00
CA GLN A 25 1.97 -6.92 17.28
C GLN A 25 1.00 -8.03 16.88
N GLY A 26 1.53 -9.14 16.35
CA GLY A 26 0.75 -10.30 15.91
C GLY A 26 0.30 -10.15 14.45
N ASP A 27 -0.92 -10.60 14.15
CA ASP A 27 -1.51 -10.49 12.82
C ASP A 27 -2.02 -9.07 12.58
N VAL A 28 -1.61 -8.46 11.47
CA VAL A 28 -1.95 -7.09 11.07
C VAL A 28 -2.52 -7.11 9.66
N VAL A 29 -3.63 -6.39 9.48
CA VAL A 29 -4.23 -6.13 8.17
C VAL A 29 -4.14 -4.65 7.88
N LEU A 30 -3.54 -4.29 6.74
CA LEU A 30 -3.55 -2.93 6.21
C LEU A 30 -4.47 -2.89 4.99
N GLU A 31 -5.49 -2.05 5.03
CA GLU A 31 -6.42 -1.86 3.92
C GLU A 31 -6.20 -0.49 3.27
N CYS A 32 -5.99 -0.49 1.95
CA CYS A 32 -5.97 0.72 1.14
C CYS A 32 -7.27 0.79 0.35
N VAL A 33 -8.05 1.85 0.57
CA VAL A 33 -9.33 2.10 -0.09
C VAL A 33 -9.29 3.44 -0.83
N HIS A 34 -9.95 3.47 -1.99
CA HIS A 34 -10.22 4.69 -2.73
C HIS A 34 -11.61 5.20 -2.35
N LEU A 35 -11.68 6.41 -1.83
CA LEU A 35 -12.96 7.09 -1.60
C LEU A 35 -13.38 7.77 -2.91
N ASP A 36 -14.41 7.23 -3.55
CA ASP A 36 -15.06 7.86 -4.70
C ASP A 36 -15.99 8.98 -4.19
N LEU A 37 -15.54 10.22 -4.34
CA LEU A 37 -16.25 11.40 -3.85
C LEU A 37 -17.55 11.67 -4.62
N ASP A 38 -17.68 11.14 -5.84
CA ASP A 38 -18.87 11.35 -6.67
C ASP A 38 -19.99 10.35 -6.32
N SER A 39 -19.62 9.14 -5.90
CA SER A 39 -20.57 8.08 -5.54
C SER A 39 -20.69 7.82 -4.03
N GLU A 40 -19.91 8.51 -3.20
CA GLU A 40 -19.76 8.30 -1.74
C GLU A 40 -19.46 6.84 -1.37
N ARG A 41 -18.75 6.11 -2.24
CA ARG A 41 -18.42 4.69 -2.05
C ARG A 41 -16.94 4.49 -1.82
N GLU A 42 -16.63 3.63 -0.86
CA GLU A 42 -15.30 3.08 -0.69
C GLU A 42 -15.09 1.92 -1.66
N VAL A 43 -14.10 2.08 -2.53
CA VAL A 43 -13.66 1.04 -3.46
C VAL A 43 -12.33 0.49 -2.96
N MET A 44 -12.30 -0.79 -2.62
CA MET A 44 -11.07 -1.44 -2.16
C MET A 44 -10.00 -1.38 -3.25
N MET A 45 -8.83 -0.84 -2.92
CA MET A 45 -7.67 -0.90 -3.79
C MET A 45 -6.95 -2.23 -3.56
N PHE A 46 -6.45 -2.45 -2.34
CA PHE A 46 -5.75 -3.66 -1.96
C PHE A 46 -5.71 -3.87 -0.44
N ARG A 47 -5.41 -5.10 -0.02
CA ARG A 47 -5.09 -5.44 1.37
C ARG A 47 -3.69 -6.07 1.48
N VAL A 48 -3.07 -5.82 2.63
CA VAL A 48 -1.84 -6.52 3.07
C VAL A 48 -2.18 -7.24 4.35
N MET A 49 -1.94 -8.55 4.38
CA MET A 49 -2.01 -9.36 5.60
C MET A 49 -0.60 -9.81 5.97
N LEU A 50 -0.15 -9.46 7.16
CA LEU A 50 1.17 -9.84 7.65
C LEU A 50 1.10 -10.22 9.13
N ASN A 51 2.09 -10.96 9.59
CA ASN A 51 2.28 -11.20 11.01
C ASN A 51 3.65 -10.66 11.43
N THR A 52 3.67 -9.84 12.47
CA THR A 52 4.89 -9.12 12.90
C THR A 52 6.00 -10.05 13.35
N ALA A 53 5.71 -11.30 13.73
CA ALA A 53 6.73 -12.29 14.10
C ALA A 53 7.61 -12.72 12.91
N PHE A 54 7.18 -12.48 11.68
CA PHE A 54 7.89 -12.86 10.46
C PHE A 54 8.58 -11.69 9.76
N ILE A 55 8.44 -10.46 10.28
CA ILE A 55 9.15 -9.29 9.75
C ILE A 55 10.58 -9.31 10.29
N GLN A 56 11.53 -9.63 9.40
CA GLN A 56 12.96 -9.70 9.74
C GLN A 56 13.72 -8.41 9.39
N SER A 57 13.15 -7.58 8.51
CA SER A 57 13.74 -6.32 8.02
C SER A 57 12.90 -5.13 8.47
N ASN A 58 13.51 -3.96 8.57
CA ASN A 58 12.80 -2.72 8.93
C ASN A 58 11.81 -2.24 7.85
N ILE A 59 11.91 -2.80 6.64
CA ILE A 59 11.04 -2.47 5.50
C ILE A 59 10.61 -3.78 4.85
N LEU A 60 9.31 -3.99 4.74
CA LEU A 60 8.72 -5.08 3.96
C LEU A 60 8.35 -4.56 2.57
N MET A 61 9.09 -5.01 1.55
CA MET A 61 8.79 -4.68 0.15
C MET A 61 7.74 -5.64 -0.41
N LEU A 62 6.65 -5.10 -0.95
CA LEU A 62 5.55 -5.84 -1.53
C LEU A 62 5.34 -5.42 -2.99
N ASN A 63 5.04 -6.37 -3.86
CA ASN A 63 4.62 -6.12 -5.23
C ASN A 63 3.14 -6.54 -5.41
N ALA A 64 2.57 -6.29 -6.59
CA ALA A 64 1.16 -6.61 -6.87
C ALA A 64 0.79 -8.11 -6.75
N GLU A 65 1.75 -9.03 -6.74
CA GLU A 65 1.53 -10.46 -6.50
C GLU A 65 1.43 -10.79 -5.01
N ASN A 66 1.94 -9.92 -4.13
CA ASN A 66 1.87 -10.07 -2.68
C ASN A 66 0.64 -9.39 -2.06
N LEU A 67 -0.12 -8.65 -2.87
CA LEU A 67 -1.27 -7.87 -2.41
C LEU A 67 -2.57 -8.59 -2.75
N ASP A 68 -3.51 -8.56 -1.81
CA ASP A 68 -4.87 -8.99 -2.07
C ASP A 68 -5.59 -7.86 -2.79
N ILE A 69 -5.63 -7.96 -4.12
CA ILE A 69 -6.28 -7.01 -5.03
C ILE A 69 -7.55 -7.66 -5.57
N LEU A 70 -8.63 -6.88 -5.68
CA LEU A 70 -9.85 -7.35 -6.35
C LEU A 70 -9.51 -7.79 -7.79
N TRP A 71 -9.95 -8.98 -8.18
CA TRP A 71 -9.56 -9.60 -9.45
C TRP A 71 -9.74 -8.66 -10.66
N ASP A 72 -10.90 -8.02 -10.74
CA ASP A 72 -11.28 -7.10 -11.82
C ASP A 72 -10.50 -5.76 -11.82
N SER A 73 -9.72 -5.51 -10.76
CA SER A 73 -8.92 -4.30 -10.59
C SER A 73 -7.43 -4.52 -10.76
N LYS A 74 -6.96 -5.77 -10.89
CA LYS A 74 -5.53 -6.10 -10.95
C LYS A 74 -4.81 -5.44 -12.13
N GLU A 75 -5.47 -5.36 -13.28
CA GLU A 75 -4.93 -4.73 -14.49
C GLU A 75 -4.81 -3.19 -14.39
N ARG A 76 -5.45 -2.57 -13.40
CA ARG A 76 -5.40 -1.12 -13.19
C ARG A 76 -4.08 -0.66 -12.56
N TYR A 77 -3.30 -1.58 -11.99
CA TYR A 77 -2.03 -1.26 -11.36
C TYR A 77 -0.94 -1.05 -12.42
N PRO A 78 -0.15 0.03 -12.33
CA PRO A 78 0.92 0.28 -13.27
C PRO A 78 1.99 -0.83 -13.15
N LYS A 79 2.66 -1.13 -14.28
CA LYS A 79 3.79 -2.06 -14.26
C LYS A 79 4.85 -1.56 -13.28
N GLY A 80 5.31 -2.46 -12.41
CA GLY A 80 6.30 -2.13 -11.39
C GLY A 80 5.74 -1.44 -10.15
N PHE A 81 4.41 -1.46 -9.94
CA PHE A 81 3.81 -1.03 -8.68
C PHE A 81 4.44 -1.76 -7.48
N ARG A 82 4.77 -1.01 -6.43
CA ARG A 82 5.32 -1.50 -5.17
C ARG A 82 4.67 -0.79 -3.99
N ALA A 83 4.52 -1.51 -2.89
CA ALA A 83 4.18 -0.98 -1.58
C ALA A 83 5.30 -1.33 -0.60
N GLU A 84 5.56 -0.44 0.35
CA GLU A 84 6.53 -0.62 1.42
C GLU A 84 5.82 -0.43 2.75
N VAL A 85 6.03 -1.35 3.68
CA VAL A 85 5.51 -1.32 5.06
C VAL A 85 6.67 -1.26 6.04
#